data_AF-Q9B4A5-F1
#
_entry.id   AF-Q9B4A5-F1
#
_cell.length_a   1.000
_cell.length_b   1.000
_cell.length_c   1.000
_cell.angle_alpha   90.00
_cell.angle_beta   90.00
_cell.angle_gamma   90.00
#
_symmetry.space_group_name_H-M   'P 1'
#
loop_
_entity.id
_entity.type
_entity.pdbx_description
1 polymer ?
#
loop_
_entity_poly.entity_id
_entity_poly.type
_entity_poly.pdbx_seq_one_letter_code
_entity_poly.pdbx_strand_id
1 'polypeptide(L)'
;SMTGEFNSSSLHPLNDKSMTMLFSIFFLMIMAIIGGSMLSWLMFLNPSMICLPFDMKILTLIVCLLGGSMGYLLTNVKLFFINKGLYYYNLVYFAGSMWFMPVLSTIGIINYPLKLGLYSFKSFDQGWSEFFGGQMLYNQLKNYSLYLQEFQNNSLKIYLLSYMLWFIILLMMIS
;
A
#
# COMPACT_ATOMS: atom_id res chain seq x y z
N SER A 1 5.19 40.59 8.53
CA SER A 1 4.78 39.27 9.08
C SER A 1 3.32 39.35 9.44
N MET A 2 2.54 38.29 9.17
CA MET A 2 1.11 38.29 9.50
C MET A 2 0.83 38.47 10.98
N THR A 3 1.73 38.03 11.86
CA THR A 3 1.83 38.49 13.26
C THR A 3 3.28 38.48 13.71
N GLY A 4 3.75 39.56 14.34
CA GLY A 4 5.11 39.70 14.87
C GLY A 4 6.06 40.51 13.97
N GLU A 5 7.30 40.69 14.41
CA GLU A 5 8.37 41.37 13.67
C GLU A 5 9.13 40.40 12.77
N PHE A 6 9.68 40.93 11.67
CA PHE A 6 10.42 40.14 10.70
C PHE A 6 11.83 39.83 11.23
N ASN A 7 11.98 38.67 11.85
CA ASN A 7 13.23 38.23 12.49
C ASN A 7 14.21 37.52 11.53
N SER A 8 14.35 38.02 10.30
CA SER A 8 15.30 37.43 9.35
C SER A 8 16.60 38.23 9.28
N SER A 9 17.68 37.59 8.83
CA SER A 9 18.92 38.28 8.49
C SER A 9 18.71 39.25 7.32
N SER A 10 19.56 40.27 7.23
CA SER A 10 19.51 41.30 6.18
C SER A 10 19.75 40.77 4.75
N LEU A 11 20.38 39.60 4.63
CA LEU A 11 20.69 38.92 3.36
C LEU A 11 19.72 37.76 3.06
N HIS A 12 18.44 37.90 3.42
CA HIS A 12 17.49 36.81 3.24
C HIS A 12 17.05 36.66 1.75
N PRO A 13 17.11 35.46 1.15
CA PRO A 13 16.69 35.22 -0.23
C PRO A 13 15.16 35.13 -0.41
N LEU A 14 14.35 35.73 0.47
CA LEU A 14 12.89 35.63 0.39
C LEU A 14 12.38 36.50 -0.76
N ASN A 15 11.66 35.90 -1.70
CA ASN A 15 11.12 36.63 -2.84
C ASN A 15 9.81 35.99 -3.33
N ASP A 16 8.68 36.64 -3.04
CA ASP A 16 7.34 36.19 -3.46
C ASP A 16 6.96 36.64 -4.88
N LYS A 17 7.92 37.00 -5.74
CA LYS A 17 7.66 37.59 -7.07
C LYS A 17 7.34 36.58 -8.18
N SER A 18 7.30 35.28 -7.89
CA SER A 18 7.00 34.27 -8.90
C SER A 18 5.53 34.35 -9.33
N MET A 19 5.29 35.00 -10.47
CA MET A 19 3.94 35.25 -11.00
C MET A 19 3.12 33.97 -11.19
N THR A 20 3.76 32.85 -11.55
CA THR A 20 3.09 31.55 -11.72
C THR A 20 2.52 31.01 -10.41
N MET A 21 3.29 31.13 -9.32
CA MET A 21 2.85 30.73 -7.98
C MET A 21 1.73 31.64 -7.48
N LEU A 22 1.90 32.97 -7.60
CA LEU A 22 0.89 33.94 -7.20
C LEU A 22 -0.43 33.74 -7.94
N PHE A 23 -0.39 33.52 -9.26
CA PHE A 23 -1.58 33.26 -10.06
C PHE A 23 -2.32 32.00 -9.58
N SER A 24 -1.59 30.91 -9.29
CA SER A 24 -2.19 29.67 -8.80
C SER A 24 -2.87 29.83 -7.44
N ILE A 25 -2.23 30.52 -6.49
CA ILE A 25 -2.79 30.77 -5.14
C ILE A 25 -4.02 31.67 -5.24
N PHE A 26 -3.98 32.70 -6.08
CA PHE A 26 -5.10 33.63 -6.25
C PHE A 26 -6.32 32.94 -6.86
N PHE A 27 -6.11 32.12 -7.90
CA PHE A 27 -7.19 31.35 -8.50
C PHE A 27 -7.82 30.36 -7.51
N LEU A 28 -7.00 29.65 -6.73
CA LEU A 28 -7.47 28.74 -5.67
C LEU A 28 -8.29 29.48 -4.60
N MET A 29 -7.86 30.68 -4.19
CA MET A 29 -8.57 31.51 -3.21
C MET A 29 -9.98 31.87 -3.70
N ILE A 30 -10.11 32.34 -4.94
CA ILE A 30 -11.41 32.69 -5.53
C ILE A 30 -12.32 31.46 -5.61
N MET A 31 -11.79 30.34 -6.07
CA MET A 31 -12.57 29.10 -6.21
C MET A 31 -13.02 28.56 -4.86
N ALA A 32 -12.23 28.69 -3.79
CA ALA A 32 -12.63 28.24 -2.46
C ALA A 32 -13.85 29.02 -1.92
N ILE A 33 -13.91 30.34 -2.16
CA ILE A 33 -15.01 31.19 -1.69
C ILE A 33 -16.29 30.92 -2.50
N ILE A 34 -16.18 30.93 -3.83
CA ILE A 34 -17.34 30.84 -4.71
C ILE A 34 -17.82 29.38 -4.83
N GLY A 35 -16.88 28.44 -4.98
CA GLY A 35 -17.15 27.04 -5.25
C GLY A 35 -17.97 26.36 -4.15
N GLY A 36 -17.72 26.67 -2.88
CA GLY A 36 -18.51 26.11 -1.77
C GLY A 36 -19.99 26.49 -1.84
N SER A 37 -20.30 27.76 -2.12
CA SER A 37 -21.68 28.23 -2.26
C SER A 37 -22.36 27.65 -3.49
N MET A 38 -21.69 27.64 -4.65
CA MET A 38 -22.22 27.08 -5.90
C MET A 38 -22.49 25.58 -5.79
N LEU A 39 -21.57 24.81 -5.19
CA LEU A 39 -21.74 23.36 -4.98
C LEU A 39 -22.93 23.06 -4.06
N SER A 40 -23.13 23.87 -3.01
CA SER A 40 -24.25 23.66 -2.09
C SER A 40 -25.61 23.80 -2.79
N TRP A 41 -25.75 24.77 -3.70
CA TRP A 41 -26.97 24.97 -4.49
C TRP A 41 -27.20 23.88 -5.54
N LEU A 42 -26.12 23.35 -6.14
CA LEU A 42 -26.24 22.29 -7.15
C LEU A 42 -26.53 20.92 -6.53
N MET A 43 -25.90 20.57 -5.41
CA MET A 43 -26.00 19.24 -4.81
C MET A 43 -27.26 19.06 -3.98
N PHE A 44 -27.72 20.08 -3.26
CA PHE A 44 -28.89 20.00 -2.37
C PHE A 44 -30.15 20.59 -3.01
N LEU A 45 -30.78 19.81 -3.90
CA LEU A 45 -32.03 20.21 -4.56
C LEU A 45 -33.24 20.23 -3.61
N ASN A 46 -33.25 19.39 -2.56
CA ASN A 46 -34.31 19.35 -1.54
C ASN A 46 -33.69 19.50 -0.13
N PRO A 47 -33.66 20.72 0.44
CA PRO A 47 -33.13 20.91 1.79
C PRO A 47 -34.11 20.35 2.83
N SER A 48 -33.65 19.38 3.63
CA SER A 48 -34.39 18.94 4.83
C SER A 48 -34.29 20.02 5.92
N MET A 49 -35.42 20.51 6.43
CA MET A 49 -35.43 21.46 7.56
C MET A 49 -35.00 20.75 8.85
N ILE A 50 -33.92 21.23 9.47
CA ILE A 50 -33.41 20.72 10.75
C ILE A 50 -33.73 21.75 11.84
N CYS A 51 -34.71 21.46 12.69
CA CYS A 51 -35.07 22.30 13.83
C CYS A 51 -34.19 21.98 15.04
N LEU A 52 -33.15 22.78 15.24
CA LEU A 52 -32.24 22.68 16.40
C LEU A 52 -32.48 23.86 17.36
N PRO A 53 -32.30 23.67 18.68
CA PRO A 53 -32.25 24.78 19.62
C PRO A 53 -31.09 25.72 19.27
N PHE A 54 -31.22 27.00 19.62
CA PHE A 54 -30.29 28.07 19.21
C PHE A 54 -28.82 27.73 19.53
N ASP A 55 -28.56 27.15 20.69
CA ASP A 55 -27.22 26.80 21.16
C ASP A 55 -26.50 25.81 20.22
N MET A 56 -27.21 24.78 19.75
CA MET A 56 -26.65 23.78 18.83
C MET A 56 -26.43 24.36 17.42
N LYS A 57 -27.26 25.32 16.99
CA LYS A 57 -27.15 25.93 15.66
C LYS A 57 -25.87 26.77 15.51
N ILE A 58 -25.39 27.40 16.58
CA ILE A 58 -24.23 28.30 16.56
C ILE A 58 -22.95 27.64 17.08
N LEU A 59 -23.04 26.44 17.64
CA LEU A 59 -21.92 25.72 18.27
C LEU A 59 -20.65 25.66 17.40
N THR A 60 -20.78 25.31 16.12
CA THR A 60 -19.63 25.18 15.22
C THR A 60 -18.86 26.49 15.06
N LEU A 61 -19.58 27.61 14.93
CA LEU A 61 -18.98 28.93 14.80
C LEU A 61 -18.26 29.34 16.09
N ILE A 62 -18.87 29.07 17.26
CA ILE A 62 -18.25 29.33 18.57
C ILE A 62 -16.96 28.51 18.73
N VAL A 63 -17.00 27.21 18.41
CA VAL A 63 -15.82 26.33 18.52
C VAL A 63 -14.69 26.79 17.60
N CYS A 64 -14.99 27.18 16.35
CA CYS A 64 -13.99 27.69 15.42
C CYS A 64 -13.33 28.99 15.92
N LEU A 65 -14.12 29.95 16.42
CA LEU A 65 -13.60 31.21 16.96
C LEU A 65 -12.76 30.99 18.22
N LEU A 66 -13.25 30.18 19.16
CA LEU A 66 -12.51 29.83 20.37
C LEU A 66 -11.22 29.09 20.03
N GLY A 67 -11.27 28.11 19.14
CA GLY A 67 -10.10 27.35 18.68
C GLY A 67 -9.04 28.23 18.03
N GLY A 68 -9.45 29.16 17.14
CA GLY A 68 -8.54 30.13 16.54
C GLY A 68 -7.88 31.05 17.56
N SER A 69 -8.66 31.59 18.51
CA SER A 69 -8.15 32.46 19.57
C SER A 69 -7.19 31.74 20.53
N MET A 70 -7.53 30.52 20.95
CA MET A 70 -6.67 29.69 21.81
C MET A 70 -5.38 29.28 21.08
N GLY A 71 -5.48 28.90 19.81
CA GLY A 71 -4.32 28.58 18.97
C GLY A 71 -3.35 29.75 18.88
N TYR A 72 -3.86 30.96 18.64
CA TYR A 72 -3.03 32.17 18.59
C TYR A 72 -2.32 32.44 19.93
N LEU A 73 -3.04 32.34 21.06
CA LEU A 73 -2.46 32.51 22.40
C LEU A 73 -1.39 31.46 22.72
N LEU A 74 -1.56 30.22 22.27
CA LEU A 74 -0.55 29.16 22.44
C LEU A 74 0.74 29.44 21.66
N THR A 75 0.63 30.04 20.47
CA THR A 75 1.79 30.34 19.61
C THR A 75 2.59 31.57 20.02
N ASN A 76 2.06 32.44 20.90
CA ASN A 76 2.76 33.62 21.41
C ASN A 76 3.82 33.27 22.47
N VAL A 77 4.86 32.56 22.05
CA VAL A 77 6.00 32.19 22.90
C VAL A 77 7.13 33.20 22.70
N LYS A 78 7.61 33.79 23.80
CA LYS A 78 8.85 34.60 23.85
C LYS A 78 10.02 33.77 24.38
N LEU A 79 11.24 34.26 24.17
CA LEU A 79 12.51 33.60 24.50
C LEU A 79 12.66 33.15 25.97
N PHE A 80 11.94 33.76 26.92
CA PHE A 80 12.06 33.45 28.36
C PHE A 80 10.90 32.63 28.95
N PHE A 81 10.04 32.03 28.13
CA PHE A 81 8.97 31.17 28.64
C PHE A 81 9.44 29.73 28.85
N ILE A 82 8.97 29.11 29.94
CA ILE A 82 9.06 27.66 30.15
C ILE A 82 8.33 26.97 29.00
N ASN A 83 9.03 26.08 28.29
CA ASN A 83 8.46 25.38 27.16
C ASN A 83 7.39 24.38 27.64
N LYS A 84 6.12 24.76 27.52
CA LYS A 84 4.96 23.94 27.91
C LYS A 84 4.95 22.59 27.17
N GLY A 85 5.49 22.51 25.96
CA GLY A 85 5.59 21.27 25.20
C GLY A 85 6.57 20.27 25.80
N LEU A 86 7.67 20.75 26.37
CA LEU A 86 8.63 19.89 27.10
C LEU A 86 8.06 19.43 28.44
N TYR A 87 7.25 20.25 29.11
CA TYR A 87 6.59 19.87 30.36
C TYR A 87 5.58 18.73 30.15
N TYR A 88 4.81 18.77 29.05
CA TYR A 88 3.85 17.71 28.66
C TYR A 88 4.39 16.79 27.56
N TYR A 89 5.66 16.38 27.67
CA TYR A 89 6.35 15.65 26.60
C TYR A 89 5.60 14.39 26.13
N ASN A 90 5.10 13.56 27.05
CA ASN A 90 4.40 12.32 26.68
C ASN A 90 3.14 12.56 25.84
N LEU A 91 2.37 13.60 26.18
CA LEU A 91 1.14 13.96 25.44
C LEU A 91 1.50 14.52 24.06
N VAL A 92 2.49 15.41 23.99
CA VAL A 92 2.96 15.99 22.73
C VAL A 92 3.56 14.92 21.83
N TYR A 93 4.34 13.99 22.40
CA TYR A 93 4.92 12.88 21.67
C TYR A 93 3.85 11.91 21.14
N PHE A 94 2.84 11.59 21.94
CA PHE A 94 1.72 10.75 21.51
C PHE A 94 0.90 11.41 20.38
N ALA A 95 0.55 12.68 20.52
CA ALA A 95 -0.18 13.42 19.48
C ALA A 95 0.68 13.62 18.21
N GLY A 96 1.97 13.96 18.38
CA GLY A 96 2.91 14.21 17.29
C GLY A 96 3.31 12.94 16.51
N SER A 97 3.33 11.78 17.17
CA SER A 97 3.54 10.48 16.51
C SER A 97 2.29 9.93 15.81
N MET A 98 1.24 10.75 15.65
CA MET A 98 -0.06 10.32 15.11
C MET A 98 -0.60 9.08 15.84
N TRP A 99 -0.59 9.12 17.17
CA TRP A 99 -1.04 8.01 18.02
C TRP A 99 -0.34 6.68 17.72
N PHE A 100 0.95 6.73 17.35
CA PHE A 100 1.74 5.57 16.94
C PHE A 100 1.18 4.77 15.76
N MET A 101 0.21 5.31 15.00
CA MET A 101 -0.38 4.64 13.85
C MET A 101 0.64 4.19 12.79
N PRO A 102 1.66 5.00 12.42
CA PRO A 102 2.66 4.55 11.44
C PRO A 102 3.45 3.33 11.89
N VAL A 103 3.78 3.24 13.18
CA VAL A 103 4.55 2.11 13.74
C VAL A 103 3.70 0.84 13.78
N LEU A 104 2.44 0.97 14.20
CA LEU A 104 1.49 -0.14 14.23
C LEU A 104 1.19 -0.67 12.83
N SER A 105 0.96 0.22 11.86
CA SER A 105 0.61 -0.15 10.49
C SER A 105 1.77 -0.70 9.69
N THR A 106 3.01 -0.26 9.96
CA THR A 106 4.19 -0.79 9.28
C THR A 106 4.68 -2.06 9.96
N ILE A 107 5.18 -1.98 11.20
CA ILE A 107 5.90 -3.10 11.82
C ILE A 107 4.94 -4.24 12.19
N GLY A 108 3.77 -3.91 12.73
CA GLY A 108 2.80 -4.91 13.18
C GLY A 108 2.18 -5.68 12.01
N ILE A 109 1.69 -4.95 11.00
CA ILE A 109 0.91 -5.55 9.90
C ILE A 109 1.82 -6.23 8.88
N ILE A 110 3.03 -5.71 8.60
CA ILE A 110 3.89 -6.25 7.52
C ILE A 110 4.49 -7.62 7.87
N ASN A 111 4.70 -7.95 9.14
CA ASN A 111 5.35 -9.20 9.54
C ASN A 111 4.53 -10.45 9.15
N TYR A 112 3.21 -10.38 9.26
CA TYR A 112 2.31 -11.50 8.97
C TYR A 112 2.32 -11.94 7.48
N PRO A 113 2.08 -11.05 6.49
CA PRO A 113 2.13 -11.42 5.07
C PRO A 113 3.54 -11.83 4.64
N LEU A 114 4.60 -11.24 5.18
CA LEU A 114 5.97 -11.66 4.88
C LEU A 114 6.24 -13.11 5.32
N LYS A 115 5.84 -13.46 6.53
CA LYS A 115 6.03 -14.83 7.04
C LYS A 115 5.21 -15.84 6.24
N LEU A 116 3.98 -15.49 5.87
CA LEU A 116 3.15 -16.32 4.99
C LEU A 116 3.77 -16.49 3.61
N GLY A 117 4.28 -15.41 3.02
CA GLY A 117 4.97 -15.45 1.71
C GLY A 117 6.21 -16.35 1.72
N LEU A 118 6.97 -16.36 2.82
CA LEU A 118 8.10 -17.27 2.98
C LEU A 118 7.66 -18.74 3.08
N TYR A 119 6.56 -19.01 3.80
CA TYR A 119 6.04 -20.37 3.89
C TYR A 119 5.47 -20.85 2.55
N SER A 120 4.74 -20.00 1.82
CA SER A 120 4.24 -20.37 0.50
C SER A 120 5.38 -20.64 -0.47
N PHE A 121 6.39 -19.76 -0.52
CA PHE A 121 7.54 -19.95 -1.42
C PHE A 121 8.29 -21.27 -1.16
N LYS A 122 8.56 -21.59 0.11
CA LYS A 122 9.28 -22.83 0.46
C LYS A 122 8.45 -24.09 0.24
N SER A 123 7.18 -24.07 0.65
CA SER A 123 6.36 -25.29 0.64
C SER A 123 5.70 -25.53 -0.71
N PHE A 124 5.13 -24.50 -1.34
CA PHE A 124 4.47 -24.63 -2.62
C PHE A 124 5.47 -24.63 -3.77
N ASP A 125 6.22 -23.54 -3.97
CA ASP A 125 7.05 -23.38 -5.15
C ASP A 125 8.26 -24.34 -5.08
N GLN A 126 9.10 -24.21 -4.07
CA GLN A 126 10.31 -25.05 -3.97
C GLN A 126 10.04 -26.49 -3.52
N GLY A 127 8.87 -26.76 -2.93
CA GLY A 127 8.53 -28.08 -2.38
C GLY A 127 7.64 -28.90 -3.33
N TRP A 128 6.33 -28.67 -3.24
CA TRP A 128 5.33 -29.47 -3.95
C TRP A 128 5.44 -29.34 -5.48
N SER A 129 5.74 -28.15 -6.01
CA SER A 129 5.82 -27.96 -7.45
C SER A 129 7.01 -28.69 -8.07
N GLU A 130 8.17 -28.71 -7.39
CA GLU A 130 9.34 -29.48 -7.83
C GLU A 130 9.12 -30.98 -7.66
N PHE A 131 8.47 -31.39 -6.56
CA PHE A 131 8.14 -32.78 -6.31
C PHE A 131 7.19 -33.35 -7.37
N PHE A 132 6.11 -32.64 -7.75
CA PHE A 132 5.20 -33.13 -8.79
C PHE A 132 5.70 -32.86 -10.21
N GLY A 133 6.56 -31.86 -10.38
CA GLY A 133 7.09 -31.45 -11.66
C GLY A 133 8.39 -32.17 -12.01
N GLY A 134 9.44 -31.37 -12.24
CA GLY A 134 10.66 -31.81 -12.90
C GLY A 134 11.41 -32.94 -12.18
N GLN A 135 11.49 -32.91 -10.85
CA GLN A 135 12.31 -33.91 -10.13
C GLN A 135 11.70 -35.32 -10.20
N MET A 136 10.38 -35.43 -10.01
CA MET A 136 9.72 -36.74 -10.07
C MET A 136 9.57 -37.25 -11.50
N LEU A 137 9.29 -36.37 -12.46
CA LEU A 137 9.28 -36.74 -13.88
C LEU A 137 10.65 -37.27 -14.33
N TYR A 138 11.74 -36.61 -13.95
CA TYR A 138 13.10 -37.07 -14.24
C TYR A 138 13.35 -38.47 -13.66
N ASN A 139 13.00 -38.70 -12.39
CA ASN A 139 13.17 -40.00 -11.74
C ASN A 139 12.33 -41.10 -12.41
N GLN A 140 11.09 -40.81 -12.79
CA GLN A 140 10.24 -41.78 -13.48
C GLN A 140 10.80 -42.13 -14.86
N LEU A 141 11.19 -41.13 -15.66
CA LEU A 141 11.76 -41.36 -16.99
C LEU A 141 13.07 -42.15 -16.93
N LYS A 142 13.92 -41.85 -15.95
CA LYS A 142 15.16 -42.60 -15.70
C LYS A 142 14.88 -44.08 -15.36
N ASN A 143 13.86 -44.35 -14.54
CA ASN A 143 13.52 -45.73 -14.21
C ASN A 143 12.99 -46.47 -15.44
N TYR A 144 12.12 -45.84 -16.25
CA TYR A 144 11.64 -46.45 -17.49
C TYR A 144 12.76 -46.70 -18.50
N SER A 145 13.73 -45.79 -18.64
CA SER A 145 14.86 -46.01 -19.55
C SER A 145 15.74 -47.17 -19.10
N LEU A 146 15.98 -47.32 -17.79
CA LEU A 146 16.71 -48.47 -17.24
C LEU A 146 15.96 -49.78 -17.51
N TYR A 147 14.64 -49.83 -17.30
CA TYR A 147 13.85 -51.03 -17.64
C TYR A 147 13.92 -51.37 -19.13
N LEU A 148 13.80 -50.37 -20.01
CA LEU A 148 13.92 -50.57 -21.46
C LEU A 148 15.30 -51.10 -21.86
N GLN A 149 16.36 -50.62 -21.21
CA GLN A 149 17.72 -51.08 -21.45
C GLN A 149 17.91 -52.56 -21.08
N GLU A 150 17.32 -53.01 -19.96
CA GLU A 150 17.33 -54.43 -19.59
C GLU A 150 16.54 -55.30 -20.60
N PHE A 151 15.37 -54.84 -21.06
CA PHE A 151 14.62 -55.55 -22.12
C PHE A 151 15.40 -55.65 -23.44
N GLN A 152 16.18 -54.61 -23.76
CA GLN A 152 17.01 -54.58 -24.96
C GLN A 152 18.28 -55.44 -24.82
N ASN A 153 18.74 -55.75 -23.61
CA ASN A 153 19.96 -56.54 -23.40
C ASN A 153 19.69 -58.06 -23.49
N ASN A 154 18.84 -58.48 -24.44
CA ASN A 154 18.51 -59.87 -24.70
C ASN A 154 19.37 -60.47 -25.82
N SER A 155 19.48 -61.80 -25.84
CA SER A 155 20.22 -62.51 -26.91
C SER A 155 19.61 -62.31 -28.31
N LEU A 156 20.46 -62.31 -29.34
CA LEU A 156 20.08 -62.12 -30.76
C LEU A 156 18.92 -63.03 -31.22
N LYS A 157 18.81 -64.26 -30.69
CA LYS A 157 17.73 -65.20 -31.02
C LYS A 157 16.35 -64.66 -30.64
N ILE A 158 16.23 -64.03 -29.48
CA ILE A 158 14.96 -63.49 -28.96
C ILE A 158 14.54 -62.28 -29.80
N TYR A 159 15.50 -61.45 -30.21
CA TYR A 159 15.25 -60.33 -31.11
C TYR A 159 14.64 -60.75 -32.44
N LEU A 160 15.24 -61.74 -33.11
CA LEU A 160 14.72 -62.27 -34.37
C LEU A 160 13.29 -62.84 -34.21
N LEU A 161 13.01 -63.49 -33.07
CA LEU A 161 11.70 -64.05 -32.79
C LEU A 161 10.61 -62.95 -32.64
N SER A 162 10.95 -61.83 -31.99
CA SER A 162 10.06 -60.67 -31.88
C SER A 162 9.76 -60.01 -33.23
N TYR A 163 10.74 -59.94 -34.12
CA TYR A 163 10.56 -59.40 -35.48
C TYR A 163 9.64 -60.27 -36.33
N MET A 164 9.78 -61.60 -36.24
CA MET A 164 8.89 -62.55 -36.94
C MET A 164 7.44 -62.44 -36.45
N LEU A 165 7.23 -62.32 -35.13
CA LEU A 165 5.89 -62.08 -34.56
C LEU A 165 5.27 -60.79 -35.11
N TRP A 166 6.05 -59.72 -35.22
CA TRP A 166 5.56 -58.45 -35.73
C TRP A 166 5.18 -58.54 -37.21
N PHE A 167 5.96 -59.26 -38.03
CA PHE A 167 5.62 -59.55 -39.41
C PHE A 167 4.28 -60.31 -39.56
N ILE A 168 4.03 -61.29 -38.69
CA ILE A 168 2.76 -62.02 -38.68
C ILE A 168 1.59 -61.08 -38.34
N ILE A 169 1.76 -60.21 -37.34
CA ILE A 169 0.73 -59.22 -36.98
C ILE A 169 0.47 -58.28 -38.15
N LEU A 170 1.51 -57.79 -38.82
CA LEU A 170 1.35 -56.94 -40.00
C LEU A 170 0.59 -57.65 -41.11
N LEU A 171 0.90 -58.92 -41.38
CA LEU A 171 0.16 -59.73 -42.36
C LEU A 171 -1.32 -59.88 -41.97
N MET A 172 -1.62 -60.12 -40.69
CA MET A 172 -2.98 -60.22 -40.17
C MET A 172 -3.77 -58.90 -40.24
N MET A 173 -3.09 -57.75 -40.27
CA MET A 173 -3.74 -56.44 -40.42
C MET A 173 -3.94 -56.05 -41.90
N ILE A 174 -3.17 -56.66 -42.80
CA ILE A 174 -3.25 -56.45 -44.26
C ILE A 174 -4.28 -57.40 -44.90
N SER A 175 -4.42 -58.61 -44.35
CA SER A 175 -5.54 -59.53 -44.66
C SER A 175 -6.84 -59.05 -44.03
#